data_AF-V9FPX1-F1
#
_entry.id   AF-V9FPX1-F1
#
_cell.length_a   1.000
_cell.length_b   1.000
_cell.length_c   1.000
_cell.angle_alpha   90.00
_cell.angle_beta   90.00
_cell.angle_gamma   90.00
#
_symmetry.space_group_name_H-M   'P 1'
#
loop_
_entity.id
_entity.type
_entity.pdbx_description
1 polymer ?
#
loop_
_entity_poly.entity_id
_entity_poly.type
_entity_poly.pdbx_seq_one_letter_code
_entity_poly.pdbx_strand_id
1 'polypeptide(L)'
;MASTLDILRAERAAQDAEEARPPFVSVNDVRAFIATGSPAPSDNITLEMCWLGATEFNRGWHVELLNRADEEVFEVVEEGLGNIDPARRSKCIFALTIWKSRDDSLNVLNFRKGFSYRFEKVHSLKLLYGNPVGSMQIRGRLCAERLQVCGPQFEQQPVIRRLTDGGISQETSIHPTATAEQGSARNAGVTPNASGDVAAVVKSPCKRKGRKLDGKVDDAETSAGLQPQGTMKKTRYS
;
A
#
# COMPACT_ATOMS: atom_id res chain seq x y z
N MET A 1 -14.48 -32.83 20.09
CA MET A 1 -14.91 -31.73 19.20
C MET A 1 -15.25 -30.54 20.09
N ALA A 2 -14.90 -29.32 19.70
CA ALA A 2 -15.36 -28.12 20.41
C ALA A 2 -16.89 -27.99 20.29
N SER A 3 -17.58 -27.45 21.30
CA SER A 3 -19.00 -27.15 21.17
C SER A 3 -19.21 -25.88 20.34
N THR A 4 -20.40 -25.71 19.77
CA THR A 4 -20.75 -24.47 19.03
C THR A 4 -20.57 -23.21 19.88
N LEU A 5 -20.81 -23.30 21.20
CA LEU A 5 -20.60 -22.20 22.13
C LEU A 5 -19.12 -21.87 22.37
N ASP A 6 -18.22 -22.85 22.22
CA ASP A 6 -16.77 -22.62 22.30
C ASP A 6 -16.26 -21.95 21.03
N ILE A 7 -16.76 -22.39 19.86
CA ILE A 7 -16.48 -21.77 18.56
C ILE A 7 -16.92 -20.30 18.58
N LEU A 8 -18.17 -20.00 18.95
CA LEU A 8 -18.66 -18.62 19.00
C LEU A 8 -17.88 -17.72 19.97
N ARG A 9 -17.36 -18.28 21.08
CA ARG A 9 -16.49 -17.53 22.01
C ARG A 9 -15.09 -17.29 21.45
N ALA A 10 -14.52 -18.27 20.73
CA ALA A 10 -13.24 -18.12 20.05
C ALA A 10 -13.32 -17.08 18.91
N GLU A 11 -14.36 -17.15 18.08
CA GLU A 11 -14.60 -16.18 16.99
C GLU A 11 -14.80 -14.76 17.54
N ARG A 12 -15.51 -14.59 18.67
CA ARG A 12 -15.63 -13.29 19.33
C ARG A 12 -14.29 -12.77 19.83
N ALA A 13 -13.50 -13.60 20.52
CA ALA A 13 -12.18 -13.20 20.99
C ALA A 13 -11.23 -12.85 19.83
N ALA A 14 -11.34 -13.54 18.69
CA ALA A 14 -10.61 -13.21 17.47
C ALA A 14 -11.08 -11.86 16.89
N GLN A 15 -12.39 -11.62 16.79
CA GLN A 15 -12.95 -10.33 16.37
C GLN A 15 -12.47 -9.18 17.26
N ASP A 16 -12.55 -9.33 18.58
CA ASP A 16 -12.12 -8.31 19.53
C ASP A 16 -10.60 -8.01 19.38
N ALA A 17 -9.79 -9.03 19.11
CA ALA A 17 -8.34 -8.89 18.84
C ALA A 17 -8.01 -8.28 17.45
N GLU A 18 -8.86 -8.49 16.44
CA GLU A 18 -8.77 -7.78 15.15
C GLU A 18 -9.10 -6.30 15.31
N GLU A 19 -10.16 -5.98 16.05
CA GLU A 19 -10.65 -4.61 16.25
C GLU A 19 -9.73 -3.78 17.16
N ALA A 20 -9.02 -4.44 18.10
CA ALA A 20 -7.97 -3.83 18.90
C ALA A 20 -6.67 -3.55 18.12
N ARG A 21 -6.49 -4.08 16.90
CA ARG A 21 -5.28 -3.87 16.10
C ARG A 21 -5.27 -2.46 15.48
N PRO A 22 -4.17 -1.69 15.59
CA PRO A 22 -4.07 -0.40 14.92
C PRO A 22 -4.17 -0.56 13.39
N PRO A 23 -4.81 0.38 12.67
CA PRO A 23 -4.86 0.37 11.21
C PRO A 23 -3.47 0.48 10.57
N PHE A 24 -3.27 -0.20 9.46
CA PHE A 24 -2.05 -0.04 8.66
C PHE A 24 -2.14 1.22 7.80
N VAL A 25 -1.13 2.09 7.91
CA VAL A 25 -1.07 3.38 7.20
C VAL A 25 -0.06 3.42 6.04
N SER A 26 0.80 2.40 5.91
CA SER A 26 1.79 2.33 4.82
C SER A 26 1.79 0.96 4.10
N VAL A 27 2.11 1.01 2.81
CA VAL A 27 2.25 -0.17 1.93
C VAL A 27 3.41 -1.07 2.40
N ASN A 28 4.45 -0.48 3.00
CA ASN A 28 5.59 -1.20 3.54
C ASN A 28 5.24 -2.00 4.81
N ASP A 29 4.45 -1.43 5.72
CA ASP A 29 4.02 -2.14 6.94
C ASP A 29 3.12 -3.34 6.59
N VAL A 30 2.20 -3.17 5.63
CA VAL A 30 1.39 -4.28 5.14
C VAL A 30 2.25 -5.34 4.44
N ARG A 31 3.25 -4.94 3.65
CA ARG A 31 4.20 -5.89 3.03
C ARG A 31 4.98 -6.67 4.10
N ALA A 32 5.48 -6.00 5.13
CA ALA A 32 6.22 -6.61 6.22
C ALA A 32 5.35 -7.55 7.06
N PHE A 33 4.11 -7.16 7.35
CA PHE A 33 3.10 -7.99 8.01
C PHE A 33 2.82 -9.27 7.23
N ILE A 34 2.57 -9.18 5.92
CA ILE A 34 2.33 -10.37 5.08
C ILE A 34 3.57 -11.26 5.01
N ALA A 35 4.76 -10.67 4.82
CA ALA A 35 6.02 -11.41 4.69
C ALA A 35 6.43 -12.14 5.98
N THR A 36 6.15 -11.56 7.14
CA THR A 36 6.58 -12.10 8.45
C THR A 36 5.51 -12.97 9.09
N GLY A 37 4.24 -12.55 9.02
CA GLY A 37 3.13 -13.20 9.69
C GLY A 37 2.47 -14.32 8.89
N SER A 38 2.60 -14.34 7.55
CA SER A 38 1.88 -15.26 6.67
C SER A 38 0.38 -15.37 7.01
N PRO A 39 -0.36 -14.23 7.01
CA PRO A 39 -1.73 -14.16 7.52
C PRO A 39 -2.65 -15.17 6.84
N ALA A 40 -3.56 -15.76 7.61
CA ALA A 40 -4.55 -16.68 7.09
C ALA A 40 -5.52 -15.96 6.14
N PRO A 41 -6.16 -16.66 5.18
CA PRO A 41 -7.09 -16.02 4.25
C PRO A 41 -8.30 -15.33 4.91
N SER A 42 -8.63 -15.75 6.14
CA SER A 42 -9.67 -15.24 7.03
C SER A 42 -9.25 -14.04 7.88
N ASP A 43 -7.94 -13.79 8.06
CA ASP A 43 -7.45 -12.74 8.94
C ASP A 43 -7.84 -11.38 8.38
N ASN A 44 -8.57 -10.60 9.16
CA ASN A 44 -8.94 -9.26 8.78
C ASN A 44 -7.94 -8.24 9.32
N ILE A 45 -7.65 -7.23 8.50
CA ILE A 45 -6.96 -6.00 8.90
C ILE A 45 -7.81 -4.77 8.55
N THR A 46 -7.47 -3.65 9.18
CA THR A 46 -7.96 -2.33 8.83
C THR A 46 -6.84 -1.56 8.15
N LEU A 47 -7.13 -0.90 7.03
CA LEU A 47 -6.22 0.02 6.34
C LEU A 47 -6.71 1.45 6.52
N GLU A 48 -5.79 2.40 6.69
CA GLU A 48 -6.07 3.83 6.59
C GLU A 48 -5.11 4.43 5.55
N MET A 49 -5.57 4.56 4.30
CA MET A 49 -4.69 4.75 3.13
C MET A 49 -5.28 5.72 2.11
N CYS A 50 -4.40 6.37 1.34
CA CYS A 50 -4.77 7.36 0.33
C CYS A 50 -5.29 6.69 -0.96
N TRP A 51 -6.45 7.15 -1.45
CA TRP A 51 -7.10 6.61 -2.65
C TRP A 51 -6.47 7.16 -3.93
N LEU A 52 -5.80 6.29 -4.70
CA LEU A 52 -5.24 6.65 -6.01
C LEU A 52 -6.27 6.46 -7.14
N GLY A 53 -7.15 5.47 -7.04
CA GLY A 53 -8.21 5.25 -8.02
C GLY A 53 -8.78 3.84 -8.00
N ALA A 54 -9.79 3.62 -8.84
CA ALA A 54 -10.42 2.32 -9.05
C ALA A 54 -10.65 2.05 -10.54
N THR A 55 -10.40 0.81 -10.95
CA THR A 55 -10.83 0.26 -12.25
C THR A 55 -11.92 -0.76 -11.99
N GLU A 56 -13.10 -0.56 -12.57
CA GLU A 56 -14.21 -1.50 -12.46
C GLU A 56 -13.99 -2.74 -13.34
N PHE A 57 -14.41 -3.90 -12.83
CA PHE A 57 -14.52 -5.15 -13.58
C PHE A 57 -15.83 -5.86 -13.22
N ASN A 58 -16.16 -6.92 -13.97
CA ASN A 58 -17.46 -7.61 -13.93
C ASN A 58 -18.03 -7.85 -12.50
N ARG A 59 -17.20 -8.19 -11.51
CA ARG A 59 -17.64 -8.56 -10.14
C ARG A 59 -17.17 -7.62 -9.03
N GLY A 60 -16.53 -6.49 -9.35
CA GLY A 60 -15.88 -5.66 -8.34
C GLY A 60 -15.06 -4.52 -8.92
N TRP A 61 -14.17 -3.97 -8.09
CA TRP A 61 -13.21 -2.95 -8.48
C TRP A 61 -11.81 -3.34 -8.05
N HIS A 62 -10.84 -3.10 -8.93
CA HIS A 62 -9.43 -3.08 -8.58
C HIS A 62 -9.07 -1.66 -8.17
N VAL A 63 -8.79 -1.49 -6.89
CA VAL A 63 -8.45 -0.23 -6.24
C VAL A 63 -6.95 -0.17 -6.01
N GLU A 64 -6.35 0.96 -6.32
CA GLU A 64 -4.97 1.27 -5.97
C GLU A 64 -4.94 2.23 -4.77
N LEU A 65 -4.17 1.86 -3.74
CA LEU A 65 -3.99 2.63 -2.52
C LEU A 65 -2.52 3.01 -2.31
N LEU A 66 -2.28 4.22 -1.82
CA LEU A 66 -0.97 4.76 -1.43
C LEU A 66 -0.86 4.87 0.09
N ASN A 67 0.32 5.24 0.60
CA ASN A 67 0.50 5.47 2.03
C ASN A 67 -0.38 6.67 2.45
N ARG A 68 -0.84 6.68 3.71
CA ARG A 68 -1.60 7.82 4.26
C ARG A 68 -0.82 9.14 4.15
N ALA A 69 0.49 9.08 4.38
CA ALA A 69 1.39 10.24 4.29
C ALA A 69 1.49 10.83 2.87
N ASP A 70 1.18 10.06 1.83
CA ASP A 70 1.25 10.54 0.44
C ASP A 70 0.10 11.50 0.11
N GLU A 71 -0.92 11.66 0.97
CA GLU A 71 -2.01 12.64 0.80
C GLU A 71 -1.52 14.09 0.78
N GLU A 72 -0.48 14.44 1.56
CA GLU A 72 0.03 15.82 1.63
C GLU A 72 0.78 16.26 0.37
N VAL A 73 1.38 15.30 -0.34
CA VAL A 73 2.19 15.51 -1.55
C VAL A 73 1.60 14.78 -2.76
N PHE A 74 0.29 14.55 -2.74
CA PHE A 74 -0.38 13.59 -3.61
C PHE A 74 -0.15 13.81 -5.10
N GLU A 75 -0.23 15.06 -5.57
CA GLU A 75 -0.05 15.41 -6.99
C GLU A 75 1.37 15.04 -7.48
N VAL A 76 2.40 15.27 -6.64
CA VAL A 76 3.79 14.93 -6.94
C VAL A 76 4.01 13.41 -6.96
N VAL A 77 3.36 12.69 -6.04
CA VAL A 77 3.41 11.22 -6.00
C VAL A 77 2.67 10.62 -7.18
N GLU A 78 1.49 11.14 -7.55
CA GLU A 78 0.75 10.71 -8.74
C GLU A 78 1.57 10.90 -10.02
N GLU A 79 2.16 12.08 -10.23
CA GLU A 79 3.02 12.37 -11.38
C GLU A 79 4.22 11.41 -11.41
N GLY A 80 4.89 11.22 -10.27
CA GLY A 80 6.00 10.26 -10.12
C GLY A 80 5.60 8.83 -10.47
N LEU A 81 4.40 8.38 -10.10
CA LEU A 81 3.84 7.06 -10.42
C LEU A 81 3.42 6.92 -11.89
N GLY A 82 3.18 8.03 -12.59
CA GLY A 82 2.95 8.07 -14.03
C GLY A 82 4.25 7.96 -14.85
N ASN A 83 5.36 8.44 -14.30
CA ASN A 83 6.66 8.52 -14.96
C ASN A 83 7.53 7.24 -14.82
N ILE A 84 7.08 6.23 -14.08
CA ILE A 84 7.80 4.97 -13.88
C ILE A 84 7.09 3.77 -14.52
N ASP A 85 7.86 2.72 -14.84
CA ASP A 85 7.29 1.51 -15.43
C ASP A 85 6.27 0.82 -14.49
N PRO A 86 5.20 0.19 -15.02
CA PRO A 86 4.17 -0.44 -14.19
C PRO A 86 4.68 -1.51 -13.22
N ALA A 87 5.77 -2.21 -13.56
CA ALA A 87 6.36 -3.23 -12.68
C ALA A 87 7.03 -2.57 -11.46
N ARG A 88 7.60 -1.37 -11.59
CA ARG A 88 8.09 -0.57 -10.45
C ARG A 88 6.98 0.12 -9.67
N ARG A 89 5.98 0.69 -10.35
CA ARG A 89 4.81 1.37 -9.74
C ARG A 89 4.18 0.51 -8.64
N SER A 90 4.04 -0.78 -8.90
CA SER A 90 3.46 -1.76 -7.97
C SER A 90 4.19 -1.92 -6.61
N LYS A 91 5.43 -1.41 -6.46
CA LYS A 91 6.15 -1.37 -5.18
C LYS A 91 5.66 -0.28 -4.23
N CYS A 92 5.03 0.77 -4.74
CA CYS A 92 4.54 1.90 -3.96
C CYS A 92 3.03 1.82 -3.69
N ILE A 93 2.35 0.79 -4.22
CA ILE A 93 0.89 0.65 -4.20
C ILE A 93 0.49 -0.62 -3.45
N PHE A 94 -0.57 -0.52 -2.65
CA PHE A 94 -1.35 -1.68 -2.21
C PHE A 94 -2.53 -1.89 -3.18
N ALA A 95 -2.67 -3.09 -3.74
CA ALA A 95 -3.76 -3.41 -4.66
C ALA A 95 -4.91 -4.10 -3.91
N LEU A 96 -6.01 -3.37 -3.73
CA LEU A 96 -7.22 -3.85 -3.05
C LEU A 96 -8.27 -4.29 -4.08
N THR A 97 -8.82 -5.48 -3.93
CA THR A 97 -9.99 -5.91 -4.71
C THR A 97 -11.26 -5.75 -3.87
N ILE A 98 -12.16 -4.85 -4.27
CA ILE A 98 -13.46 -4.66 -3.63
C ILE A 98 -14.51 -5.46 -4.40
N TRP A 99 -15.07 -6.49 -3.78
CA TRP A 99 -16.11 -7.33 -4.38
C TRP A 99 -17.50 -6.73 -4.18
N LYS A 100 -18.29 -6.66 -5.26
CA LYS A 100 -19.68 -6.17 -5.24
C LYS A 100 -20.56 -6.99 -4.31
N SER A 101 -21.45 -6.31 -3.60
CA SER A 101 -22.58 -6.91 -2.91
C SER A 101 -23.58 -7.49 -3.92
N ARG A 102 -24.46 -8.39 -3.44
CA ARG A 102 -25.68 -8.79 -4.17
C ARG A 102 -26.79 -7.74 -4.12
N ASP A 103 -26.67 -6.79 -3.20
CA ASP A 103 -27.52 -5.61 -3.10
C ASP A 103 -26.82 -4.46 -3.83
N ASP A 104 -27.34 -4.11 -5.02
CA ASP A 104 -26.78 -3.04 -5.85
C ASP A 104 -26.90 -1.66 -5.23
N SER A 105 -27.78 -1.45 -4.24
CA SER A 105 -27.85 -0.17 -3.52
C SER A 105 -26.61 0.09 -2.65
N LEU A 106 -25.84 -0.96 -2.33
CA LEU A 106 -24.56 -0.87 -1.61
C LEU A 106 -23.35 -0.74 -2.55
N ASN A 107 -23.52 -0.97 -3.86
CA ASN A 107 -22.45 -1.02 -4.86
C ASN A 107 -22.01 0.38 -5.35
N VAL A 108 -21.88 1.33 -4.41
CA VAL A 108 -21.58 2.75 -4.69
C VAL A 108 -20.21 3.12 -4.12
N LEU A 109 -19.28 3.56 -4.98
CA LEU A 109 -17.97 4.09 -4.59
C LEU A 109 -17.99 5.62 -4.62
N ASN A 110 -18.01 6.25 -3.44
CA ASN A 110 -17.98 7.72 -3.30
C ASN A 110 -16.59 8.25 -2.91
N PHE A 111 -15.53 7.52 -3.23
CA PHE A 111 -14.16 7.89 -2.89
C PHE A 111 -13.59 8.90 -3.87
N ARG A 112 -13.00 9.97 -3.34
CA ARG A 112 -12.25 10.98 -4.11
C ARG A 112 -10.77 10.71 -4.09
N LYS A 113 -10.14 10.85 -5.25
CA LYS A 113 -8.70 10.77 -5.45
C LYS A 113 -7.93 11.79 -4.59
N GLY A 114 -6.81 11.36 -4.03
CA GLY A 114 -5.94 12.19 -3.19
C GLY A 114 -6.35 12.32 -1.73
N PHE A 115 -7.40 11.64 -1.27
CA PHE A 115 -7.81 11.62 0.14
C PHE A 115 -7.64 10.23 0.75
N SER A 116 -7.34 10.18 2.05
CA SER A 116 -7.26 8.95 2.82
C SER A 116 -8.60 8.53 3.40
N TYR A 117 -8.84 7.22 3.38
CA TYR A 117 -10.05 6.59 3.89
C TYR A 117 -9.71 5.34 4.69
N ARG A 118 -10.65 4.91 5.53
CA ARG A 118 -10.56 3.69 6.32
C ARG A 118 -11.25 2.53 5.60
N PHE A 119 -10.50 1.45 5.37
CA PHE A 119 -10.99 0.21 4.77
C PHE A 119 -10.94 -0.89 5.82
N GLU A 120 -12.11 -1.29 6.32
CA GLU A 120 -12.26 -2.32 7.34
C GLU A 120 -12.46 -3.70 6.72
N LYS A 121 -12.14 -4.76 7.48
CA LYS A 121 -12.31 -6.16 7.09
C LYS A 121 -11.68 -6.46 5.72
N VAL A 122 -10.47 -5.94 5.51
CA VAL A 122 -9.60 -6.32 4.39
C VAL A 122 -8.93 -7.64 4.75
N HIS A 123 -9.11 -8.65 3.91
CA HIS A 123 -8.74 -10.04 4.14
C HIS A 123 -8.03 -10.64 2.92
N SER A 124 -7.70 -11.93 2.99
CA SER A 124 -7.07 -12.69 1.89
C SER A 124 -5.78 -12.04 1.36
N LEU A 125 -5.01 -11.50 2.31
CA LEU A 125 -3.76 -10.78 2.08
C LEU A 125 -2.68 -11.71 1.53
N LYS A 126 -1.91 -11.24 0.54
CA LYS A 126 -0.77 -11.99 -0.02
C LYS A 126 0.22 -11.06 -0.74
N LEU A 127 1.44 -11.54 -0.96
CA LEU A 127 2.39 -10.90 -1.87
C LEU A 127 2.27 -11.54 -3.26
N LEU A 128 1.89 -10.75 -4.26
CA LEU A 128 1.88 -11.17 -5.66
C LEU A 128 3.07 -10.51 -6.37
N TYR A 129 4.10 -11.30 -6.71
CA TYR A 129 5.38 -10.81 -7.24
C TYR A 129 6.07 -9.75 -6.35
N GLY A 130 5.85 -9.81 -5.03
CA GLY A 130 6.37 -8.86 -4.03
C GLY A 130 5.44 -7.68 -3.71
N ASN A 131 4.33 -7.55 -4.45
CA ASN A 131 3.35 -6.49 -4.27
C ASN A 131 2.29 -6.92 -3.26
N PRO A 132 2.00 -6.12 -2.22
CA PRO A 132 0.97 -6.46 -1.26
C PRO A 132 -0.41 -6.26 -1.90
N VAL A 133 -1.21 -7.32 -1.87
CA VAL A 133 -2.59 -7.30 -2.39
C VAL A 133 -3.55 -7.86 -1.34
N GLY A 134 -4.79 -7.39 -1.37
CA GLY A 134 -5.85 -7.87 -0.49
C GLY A 134 -7.22 -7.85 -1.15
N SER A 135 -8.24 -8.28 -0.43
CA SER A 135 -9.63 -8.24 -0.86
C SER A 135 -10.53 -7.76 0.28
N MET A 136 -11.64 -7.13 -0.07
CA MET A 136 -12.76 -6.91 0.85
C MET A 136 -14.07 -7.16 0.11
N GLN A 137 -15.12 -7.49 0.84
CA GLN A 137 -16.46 -7.72 0.30
C GLN A 137 -17.39 -6.63 0.81
N ILE A 138 -18.16 -5.99 -0.08
CA ILE A 138 -19.22 -5.07 0.35
C ILE A 138 -20.28 -5.89 1.10
N ARG A 139 -20.45 -5.59 2.39
CA ARG A 139 -21.45 -6.17 3.32
C ARG A 139 -22.39 -5.11 3.92
N GLY A 140 -22.04 -3.83 3.78
CA GLY A 140 -22.79 -2.67 4.23
C GLY A 140 -22.37 -1.46 3.38
N ARG A 141 -22.83 -0.26 3.73
CA ARG A 141 -22.41 0.97 3.02
C ARG A 141 -20.92 1.21 3.24
N LEU A 142 -20.18 1.46 2.15
CA LEU A 142 -18.78 1.83 2.24
C LEU A 142 -18.64 3.23 2.84
N CYS A 143 -17.79 3.37 3.86
CA CYS A 143 -17.52 4.65 4.49
C CYS A 143 -16.51 5.44 3.65
N ALA A 144 -17.00 6.39 2.85
CA ALA A 144 -16.19 7.36 2.14
C ALA A 144 -16.03 8.67 2.95
N GLU A 145 -15.93 8.57 4.29
CA GLU A 145 -15.56 9.69 5.13
C GLU A 145 -14.04 9.92 5.04
N ARG A 146 -13.63 11.11 4.61
CA ARG A 146 -12.21 11.48 4.53
C ARG A 146 -11.63 11.50 5.94
N LEU A 147 -10.54 10.75 6.14
CA LEU A 147 -9.74 10.84 7.35
C LEU A 147 -9.13 12.23 7.44
N GLN A 148 -9.21 12.86 8.62
CA GLN A 148 -8.50 14.11 8.84
C GLN A 148 -6.99 13.90 8.66
N VAL A 149 -6.36 14.82 7.92
CA VAL A 149 -4.90 14.91 7.87
C VAL A 149 -4.45 15.23 9.27
N CYS A 150 -3.65 14.32 9.86
CA CYS A 150 -3.03 14.58 11.14
C CYS A 150 -1.85 15.52 10.90
N GLY A 151 -2.17 16.80 10.71
CA GLY A 151 -1.16 17.86 10.66
C GLY A 151 -0.30 17.82 11.93
N PRO A 152 0.93 18.36 11.89
CA PRO A 152 1.88 18.22 12.98
C PRO A 152 1.22 18.63 14.30
N GLN A 153 1.17 17.67 15.24
CA GLN A 153 0.81 17.94 16.62
C GLN A 153 1.90 18.86 17.18
N PHE A 154 1.69 20.17 17.04
CA PHE A 154 2.24 21.10 17.99
C PHE A 154 1.66 20.69 19.35
N GLU A 155 2.48 20.02 20.15
CA GLU A 155 2.23 19.90 21.58
C GLU A 155 1.94 21.31 22.09
N GLN A 156 0.66 21.58 22.38
CA GLN A 156 0.33 22.65 23.30
C GLN A 156 0.79 22.16 24.66
N GLN A 157 2.10 22.28 24.92
CA GLN A 157 2.61 22.30 26.27
C GLN A 157 1.72 23.24 27.07
N PRO A 158 1.15 22.81 28.20
CA PRO A 158 0.30 23.68 28.99
C PRO A 158 1.16 24.86 29.43
N VAL A 159 0.91 26.03 28.83
CA VAL A 159 1.55 27.28 29.24
C VAL A 159 1.04 27.58 30.64
N ILE A 160 1.77 27.13 31.65
CA ILE A 160 1.53 27.46 33.05
C ILE A 160 1.80 28.97 33.16
N ARG A 161 0.74 29.76 32.98
CA ARG A 161 0.73 31.19 33.26
C ARG A 161 0.89 31.34 34.77
N ARG A 162 2.14 31.44 35.23
CA ARG A 162 2.44 31.96 36.56
C ARG A 162 1.88 33.38 36.63
N LEU A 163 0.82 33.57 37.41
CA LEU A 163 0.57 34.88 37.99
C LEU A 163 1.69 35.15 38.97
N THR A 164 2.48 36.18 38.69
CA THR A 164 3.30 36.86 39.69
C THR A 164 2.94 38.33 39.61
N ASP A 165 2.35 38.83 40.71
CA ASP A 165 2.09 40.25 40.93
C ASP A 165 3.37 41.09 40.85
N GLY A 166 3.19 42.39 40.62
CA GLY A 166 4.29 43.30 40.29
C GLY A 166 5.30 43.54 41.43
N GLY A 167 6.54 43.82 41.05
CA GLY A 167 7.62 44.26 41.94
C GLY A 167 8.78 44.84 41.15
N ILE A 168 8.94 46.17 41.18
CA ILE A 168 10.01 46.91 40.48
C ILE A 168 11.29 46.90 41.34
N SER A 169 12.47 46.60 40.76
CA SER A 169 13.69 47.41 40.93
C SER A 169 14.94 46.90 40.19
N GLN A 170 15.60 47.84 39.50
CA GLN A 170 17.06 48.05 39.33
C GLN A 170 17.97 46.92 38.79
N GLU A 171 18.33 47.08 37.51
CA GLU A 171 19.71 47.37 37.04
C GLU A 171 20.92 46.68 37.71
N THR A 172 21.65 45.88 36.94
CA THR A 172 23.12 46.04 36.79
C THR A 172 23.65 45.33 35.55
N SER A 173 24.56 45.99 34.83
CA SER A 173 25.23 45.50 33.61
C SER A 173 26.56 44.82 33.94
N ILE A 174 26.84 43.62 33.42
CA ILE A 174 28.21 43.10 33.16
C ILE A 174 28.22 42.18 31.91
N HIS A 175 28.84 42.66 30.83
CA HIS A 175 29.66 41.87 29.88
C HIS A 175 31.13 41.89 30.39
N PRO A 176 32.10 41.04 29.99
CA PRO A 176 32.28 40.39 28.67
C PRO A 176 32.34 38.84 28.84
N THR A 177 33.04 37.95 28.09
CA THR A 177 34.10 38.03 27.05
C THR A 177 34.00 36.82 26.10
N ALA A 178 34.47 36.95 24.86
CA ALA A 178 34.68 35.83 23.93
C ALA A 178 36.15 35.38 23.89
N THR A 179 36.43 34.10 23.67
CA THR A 179 37.77 33.64 23.28
C THR A 179 37.64 32.47 22.32
N ALA A 180 38.26 32.60 21.15
CA ALA A 180 38.42 31.54 20.17
C ALA A 180 39.91 31.21 20.07
N GLU A 181 40.26 29.93 19.92
CA GLU A 181 41.59 29.53 19.46
C GLU A 181 41.48 28.44 18.37
N GLN A 182 42.39 28.52 17.40
CA GLN A 182 42.52 27.62 16.25
C GLN A 182 43.75 26.71 16.43
N GLY A 183 43.72 25.51 15.84
CA GLY A 183 44.89 24.63 15.70
C GLY A 183 44.43 23.19 15.44
N SER A 184 44.43 22.62 14.22
CA SER A 184 45.42 22.51 13.14
C SER A 184 46.32 21.27 13.24
N ALA A 185 46.59 20.69 12.05
CA ALA A 185 47.57 19.65 11.71
C ALA A 185 47.20 18.15 11.91
N ARG A 186 47.53 17.39 10.86
CA ARG A 186 47.46 15.93 10.69
C ARG A 186 48.79 15.28 11.12
N ASN A 187 48.79 14.00 11.49
CA ASN A 187 49.41 12.91 10.68
C ASN A 187 49.46 11.54 11.39
N ALA A 188 49.51 10.48 10.57
CA ALA A 188 50.02 9.10 10.79
C ALA A 188 49.75 8.38 12.15
N GLY A 189 49.28 7.13 12.22
CA GLY A 189 49.17 6.05 11.24
C GLY A 189 50.04 4.85 11.65
N VAL A 190 49.48 3.63 11.69
CA VAL A 190 50.16 2.30 11.68
C VAL A 190 49.09 1.18 11.74
N THR A 191 49.28 0.12 10.96
CA THR A 191 48.50 -1.14 10.82
C THR A 191 49.04 -2.23 11.80
N PRO A 192 48.60 -3.53 11.90
CA PRO A 192 47.90 -4.35 10.89
C PRO A 192 46.95 -5.53 11.33
N ASN A 193 46.38 -6.17 10.31
CA ASN A 193 46.05 -7.61 10.12
C ASN A 193 45.17 -8.46 11.09
N ALA A 194 44.04 -8.94 10.53
CA ALA A 194 43.65 -10.36 10.40
C ALA A 194 42.67 -10.46 9.18
N SER A 195 42.82 -11.29 8.15
CA SER A 195 42.92 -12.77 8.06
C SER A 195 41.64 -13.47 8.54
N GLY A 196 40.88 -14.22 7.72
CA GLY A 196 41.00 -14.56 6.29
C GLY A 196 39.72 -15.25 5.74
N ASP A 197 39.80 -15.81 4.52
CA ASP A 197 38.95 -16.79 3.78
C ASP A 197 37.54 -17.23 4.30
N VAL A 198 36.54 -17.62 3.48
CA VAL A 198 36.62 -18.61 2.37
C VAL A 198 35.64 -18.33 1.21
N ALA A 199 36.13 -18.61 -0.01
CA ALA A 199 35.49 -18.77 -1.33
C ALA A 199 33.95 -18.83 -1.48
N ALA A 200 33.45 -18.02 -2.44
CA ALA A 200 32.21 -18.30 -3.17
C ALA A 200 32.46 -19.27 -4.33
N VAL A 201 31.76 -20.42 -4.35
CA VAL A 201 31.79 -21.37 -5.48
C VAL A 201 30.60 -21.16 -6.39
N VAL A 202 30.86 -20.59 -7.57
CA VAL A 202 29.91 -20.56 -8.69
C VAL A 202 29.83 -21.94 -9.33
N LYS A 203 28.68 -22.62 -9.26
CA LYS A 203 28.33 -23.74 -10.16
C LYS A 203 26.87 -23.73 -10.61
N SER A 204 26.70 -23.46 -11.89
CA SER A 204 25.61 -23.86 -12.77
C SER A 204 26.23 -24.04 -14.17
N PRO A 205 25.62 -24.77 -15.14
CA PRO A 205 24.35 -25.52 -15.12
C PRO A 205 24.52 -26.98 -15.65
N CYS A 206 23.43 -27.76 -15.80
CA CYS A 206 23.01 -28.31 -17.12
C CYS A 206 21.86 -29.34 -17.14
N LYS A 207 21.04 -29.21 -18.21
CA LYS A 207 20.37 -30.25 -19.04
C LYS A 207 19.08 -30.97 -18.57
N ARG A 208 17.98 -30.47 -19.15
CA ARG A 208 17.00 -31.16 -20.05
C ARG A 208 16.44 -32.54 -19.65
N LYS A 209 15.09 -32.59 -19.66
CA LYS A 209 14.33 -33.70 -20.27
C LYS A 209 13.08 -33.16 -20.99
N GLY A 210 13.03 -33.26 -22.32
CA GLY A 210 11.75 -33.36 -23.07
C GLY A 210 11.28 -34.82 -23.03
N ARG A 211 10.10 -35.25 -23.49
CA ARG A 211 9.02 -34.74 -24.35
C ARG A 211 7.69 -35.09 -23.60
N LYS A 212 6.47 -34.80 -24.05
CA LYS A 212 5.90 -35.04 -25.38
C LYS A 212 4.59 -34.24 -25.53
N LEU A 213 4.35 -33.68 -26.71
CA LEU A 213 3.02 -33.29 -27.16
C LEU A 213 2.34 -34.52 -27.73
N ASP A 214 1.10 -34.78 -27.34
CA ASP A 214 0.17 -35.55 -28.16
C ASP A 214 -1.02 -34.62 -28.42
N GLY A 215 -1.23 -34.27 -29.69
CA GLY A 215 -2.33 -33.42 -30.11
C GLY A 215 -3.56 -34.25 -30.44
N LYS A 216 -4.73 -33.59 -30.47
CA LYS A 216 -5.87 -34.08 -31.23
C LYS A 216 -6.34 -32.97 -32.17
N VAL A 217 -6.14 -33.22 -33.46
CA VAL A 217 -6.82 -32.52 -34.55
C VAL A 217 -8.13 -33.26 -34.76
N ASP A 218 -9.23 -32.54 -34.84
CA ASP A 218 -10.47 -33.02 -35.46
C ASP A 218 -10.88 -31.94 -36.48
N ASP A 219 -10.50 -32.17 -37.74
CA ASP A 219 -11.04 -31.43 -38.88
C ASP A 219 -12.49 -31.89 -39.14
N ALA A 220 -13.37 -30.94 -39.40
CA ALA A 220 -14.68 -31.19 -39.98
C ALA A 220 -15.05 -30.07 -40.94
N GLU A 221 -14.83 -30.33 -42.23
CA GLU A 221 -15.37 -29.51 -43.31
C GLU A 221 -16.91 -29.48 -43.25
N THR A 222 -17.52 -28.33 -43.52
CA THR A 222 -18.74 -28.28 -44.31
C THR A 222 -18.74 -26.98 -45.12
N SER A 223 -18.61 -27.13 -46.43
CA SER A 223 -18.64 -26.02 -47.39
C SER A 223 -20.03 -25.83 -47.97
N ALA A 224 -20.61 -24.65 -47.78
CA ALA A 224 -21.60 -23.98 -48.63
C ALA A 224 -21.87 -22.59 -48.02
N GLY A 225 -21.71 -21.45 -48.67
CA GLY A 225 -21.51 -21.17 -50.10
C GLY A 225 -22.66 -20.31 -50.61
N LEU A 226 -22.49 -18.98 -50.66
CA LEU A 226 -23.18 -18.01 -51.53
C LEU A 226 -22.81 -16.56 -51.14
N GLN A 227 -21.87 -15.99 -51.89
CA GLN A 227 -21.89 -14.57 -52.28
C GLN A 227 -22.74 -14.45 -53.57
N PRO A 228 -23.26 -13.27 -54.01
CA PRO A 228 -22.47 -12.04 -54.09
C PRO A 228 -23.17 -10.64 -54.05
N GLN A 229 -22.29 -9.62 -53.98
CA GLN A 229 -22.34 -8.30 -54.65
C GLN A 229 -23.28 -7.16 -54.19
N GLY A 230 -22.72 -5.94 -54.36
CA GLY A 230 -23.43 -4.64 -54.42
C GLY A 230 -23.37 -3.80 -53.15
N THR A 231 -23.00 -2.51 -53.13
CA THR A 231 -22.30 -1.68 -54.13
C THR A 231 -21.75 -0.43 -53.41
N MET A 232 -20.70 0.22 -53.92
CA MET A 232 -20.24 1.52 -53.41
C MET A 232 -21.34 2.60 -53.48
N LYS A 233 -21.33 3.54 -52.53
CA LYS A 233 -21.57 4.96 -52.82
C LYS A 233 -20.88 5.89 -51.81
N LYS A 234 -19.90 6.65 -52.30
CA LYS A 234 -19.42 7.89 -51.66
C LYS A 234 -20.46 8.97 -51.89
N THR A 235 -20.72 9.80 -50.88
CA THR A 235 -21.27 11.16 -51.09
C THR A 235 -20.51 12.13 -50.19
N ARG A 236 -19.72 13.03 -50.81
CA ARG A 236 -19.40 14.36 -50.27
C ARG A 236 -20.45 15.35 -50.80
N TYR A 237 -20.38 16.60 -50.30
CA TYR A 237 -21.23 17.77 -50.52
C TYR A 237 -22.11 18.06 -49.29
N SER A 238 -22.10 19.27 -48.72
CA SER A 238 -21.28 20.45 -49.05
C SER A 238 -21.01 21.32 -47.84
#